data_AF-A0A6P4CUF9-F1
#
_entry.id   AF-A0A6P4CUF9-F1
#
_cell.length_a   1.000
_cell.length_b   1.000
_cell.length_c   1.000
_cell.angle_alpha   90.00
_cell.angle_beta   90.00
_cell.angle_gamma   90.00
#
_symmetry.space_group_name_H-M   'P 1'
#
loop_
_entity.id
_entity.type
_entity.pdbx_description
1 polymer ?
#
loop_
_entity_poly.entity_id
_entity_poly.type
_entity_poly.pdbx_seq_one_letter_code
_entity_poly.pdbx_strand_id
1 'polypeptide(L)'
;MASPSTFFLFLLFILLTFHANAESIIFEEGFTVTTVLDGHKINVNPYSILQRYGSSDVILLDSTNSVFYTLQFPISSDSIVRRLSGDGSAGYKDGDVISAEFNRPKSFAVDLKGNVYVADKNNKAIRKISSNGVTTIVGDFSEKSSRKNGLSQNVSLSNDFELAFIPGLCALLVSDHMHQLIHQINLKEEDCTFGSNSGLGAAMIWTLGLGLSCLLGLVIGIAVGRYLIPNTGRFEPLPFCHDMEALPNTSGESSSDTLLRQQKRSC
;
A
#
# COMPACT_ATOMS: atom_id res chain seq x y z
N MET A 1 20.80 -3.98 76.46
CA MET A 1 21.90 -4.55 75.65
C MET A 1 21.38 -5.81 74.99
N ALA A 2 21.06 -5.78 73.68
CA ALA A 2 20.63 -6.98 72.98
C ALA A 2 21.80 -7.97 72.91
N SER A 3 21.54 -9.26 73.15
CA SER A 3 22.59 -10.28 73.12
C SER A 3 23.16 -10.42 71.70
N PRO A 4 24.45 -10.74 71.53
CA PRO A 4 25.05 -10.92 70.20
C PRO A 4 24.32 -11.99 69.35
N SER A 5 23.63 -12.95 69.95
CA SER A 5 22.84 -13.94 69.20
C SER A 5 21.57 -13.36 68.58
N THR A 6 20.91 -12.42 69.25
CA THR A 6 19.71 -11.74 68.73
C THR A 6 20.04 -10.83 67.54
N PHE A 7 21.22 -10.20 67.54
CA PHE A 7 21.69 -9.42 66.40
C PHE A 7 22.03 -10.32 65.20
N PHE A 8 22.66 -11.47 65.44
CA PHE A 8 22.97 -12.44 64.39
C PHE A 8 21.72 -13.05 63.75
N LEU A 9 20.71 -13.40 64.55
CA LEU A 9 19.41 -13.88 64.07
C LEU A 9 18.66 -12.81 63.26
N PHE A 10 18.71 -11.55 63.70
CA PHE A 10 18.12 -10.43 62.97
C PHE A 10 18.85 -10.17 61.64
N LEU A 11 20.18 -10.24 61.63
CA LEU A 11 20.98 -10.12 60.42
C LEU A 11 20.71 -11.30 59.45
N LEU A 12 20.57 -12.52 59.97
CA LEU A 12 20.19 -13.70 59.19
C LEU A 12 18.77 -13.56 58.61
N PHE A 13 17.83 -13.02 59.38
CA PHE A 13 16.47 -12.74 58.92
C PHE A 13 16.46 -11.66 57.84
N ILE A 14 17.26 -10.60 57.99
CA ILE A 14 17.47 -9.59 56.94
C ILE A 14 18.08 -10.24 55.69
N LEU A 15 19.14 -11.04 55.83
CA LEU A 15 19.78 -11.79 54.72
C LEU A 15 18.84 -12.80 54.03
N LEU A 16 17.88 -13.38 54.76
CA LEU A 16 16.84 -14.26 54.22
C LEU A 16 15.73 -13.46 53.51
N THR A 17 15.35 -12.27 54.00
CA THR A 17 14.43 -11.35 53.30
C THR A 17 15.07 -10.64 52.11
N PHE A 18 16.40 -10.55 52.07
CA PHE A 18 17.20 -10.01 50.97
C PHE A 18 17.65 -11.07 49.97
N HIS A 19 17.16 -12.31 50.06
CA HIS A 19 17.29 -13.27 48.95
C HIS A 19 16.42 -12.81 47.79
N ALA A 20 17.02 -11.90 47.01
CA ALA A 20 16.86 -11.71 45.59
C ALA A 20 15.46 -11.98 45.04
N ASN A 21 14.64 -10.93 45.03
CA ASN A 21 13.65 -10.78 43.97
C ASN A 21 14.41 -10.54 42.65
N ALA A 22 15.04 -11.60 42.13
CA ALA A 22 15.40 -11.64 40.72
C ALA A 22 14.06 -11.82 39.99
N GLU A 23 13.51 -10.74 39.45
CA GLU A 23 12.39 -10.83 38.52
C GLU A 23 12.79 -11.80 37.42
N SER A 24 12.18 -12.99 37.41
CA SER A 24 12.40 -13.97 36.36
C SER A 24 11.80 -13.43 35.07
N ILE A 25 12.60 -13.42 34.00
CA ILE A 25 12.09 -13.13 32.66
C ILE A 25 11.02 -14.18 32.32
N ILE A 26 9.80 -13.72 32.07
CA ILE A 26 8.68 -14.57 31.63
C ILE A 26 8.72 -14.62 30.11
N PHE A 27 9.00 -15.80 29.55
CA PHE A 27 8.94 -16.02 28.10
C PHE A 27 7.53 -16.46 27.71
N GLU A 28 7.01 -15.88 26.63
CA GLU A 28 5.80 -16.36 25.98
C GLU A 28 6.13 -17.57 25.09
N GLU A 29 5.34 -18.64 25.19
CA GLU A 29 5.51 -19.85 24.37
C GLU A 29 4.90 -19.65 22.96
N GLY A 30 5.34 -20.44 21.98
CA GLY A 30 4.77 -20.45 20.62
C GLY A 30 5.58 -19.72 19.55
N PHE A 31 6.71 -19.10 19.91
CA PHE A 31 7.64 -18.49 18.96
C PHE A 31 8.78 -19.43 18.59
N THR A 32 9.04 -19.62 17.30
CA THR A 32 10.18 -20.40 16.78
C THR A 32 11.19 -19.48 16.12
N VAL A 33 12.47 -19.65 16.44
CA VAL A 33 13.57 -18.90 15.82
C VAL A 33 14.33 -19.82 14.87
N THR A 34 14.39 -19.45 13.60
CA THR A 34 15.14 -20.18 12.56
C THR A 34 16.01 -19.22 11.77
N THR A 35 17.26 -19.61 11.52
CA THR A 35 18.15 -18.86 10.64
C THR A 35 17.80 -19.16 9.18
N VAL A 36 17.28 -18.15 8.46
CA VAL A 36 16.89 -18.29 7.04
C VAL A 36 17.97 -17.83 6.06
N LEU A 37 18.93 -17.02 6.50
CA LEU A 37 20.02 -16.50 5.68
C LEU A 37 21.27 -16.35 6.54
N ASP A 38 22.42 -16.78 6.01
CA ASP A 38 23.72 -16.63 6.65
C ASP A 38 24.58 -15.64 5.86
N GLY A 39 24.71 -14.42 6.40
CA GLY A 39 25.46 -13.33 5.79
C GLY A 39 26.93 -13.64 5.52
N HIS A 40 27.55 -14.50 6.34
CA HIS A 40 28.96 -14.88 6.15
C HIS A 40 29.16 -15.71 4.87
N LYS A 41 28.18 -16.55 4.50
CA LYS A 41 28.26 -17.39 3.28
C LYS A 41 28.15 -16.57 2.00
N ILE A 42 27.42 -15.45 2.04
CA ILE A 42 27.17 -14.57 0.89
C ILE A 42 27.99 -13.28 0.94
N ASN A 43 28.86 -13.12 1.95
CA ASN A 43 29.65 -11.91 2.21
C ASN A 43 28.79 -10.63 2.25
N VAL A 44 27.63 -10.70 2.92
CA VAL A 44 26.73 -9.57 3.18
C VAL A 44 26.61 -9.41 4.68
N ASN A 45 26.77 -8.19 5.19
CA ASN A 45 26.59 -7.88 6.61
C ASN A 45 25.18 -7.31 6.84
N PRO A 46 24.20 -8.11 7.30
CA PRO A 46 22.82 -7.66 7.45
C PRO A 46 22.74 -6.62 8.58
N TYR A 47 22.24 -5.42 8.29
CA TYR A 47 22.08 -4.35 9.28
C TYR A 47 20.60 -4.07 9.60
N SER A 48 19.78 -3.86 8.57
CA SER A 48 18.34 -3.61 8.72
C SER A 48 17.57 -4.24 7.56
N ILE A 49 16.32 -4.63 7.81
CA ILE A 49 15.48 -5.33 6.83
C ILE A 49 14.05 -4.78 6.88
N LEU A 50 13.47 -4.51 5.71
CA LEU A 50 12.08 -4.09 5.57
C LEU A 50 11.46 -4.72 4.32
N GLN A 51 10.19 -5.09 4.40
CA GLN A 51 9.45 -5.53 3.23
C GLN A 51 9.21 -4.36 2.28
N ARG A 52 9.33 -4.60 0.97
CA ARG A 52 8.91 -3.62 -0.02
C ARG A 52 7.40 -3.70 -0.21
N TYR A 53 6.70 -2.58 -0.02
CA TYR A 53 5.24 -2.54 -0.13
C TYR A 53 4.76 -3.03 -1.51
N GLY A 54 3.73 -3.86 -1.53
CA GLY A 54 3.15 -4.41 -2.76
C GLY A 54 4.05 -5.42 -3.51
N SER A 55 5.16 -5.86 -2.91
CA SER A 55 6.13 -6.73 -3.56
C SER A 55 6.39 -8.02 -2.75
N SER A 56 6.85 -9.06 -3.45
CA SER A 56 7.21 -10.36 -2.88
C SER A 56 8.71 -10.43 -2.51
N ASP A 57 9.29 -9.30 -2.14
CA ASP A 57 10.69 -9.19 -1.71
C ASP A 57 10.85 -8.30 -0.47
N VAL A 58 11.96 -8.53 0.22
CA VAL A 58 12.46 -7.67 1.29
C VAL A 58 13.70 -6.96 0.81
N ILE A 59 13.92 -5.77 1.35
CA ILE A 59 15.14 -5.00 1.17
C ILE A 59 16.00 -5.23 2.40
N LEU A 60 17.25 -5.60 2.17
CA LEU A 60 18.28 -5.75 3.19
C LEU A 60 19.32 -4.65 3.03
N LEU A 61 19.59 -3.92 4.11
CA LEU A 61 20.65 -2.94 4.17
C LEU A 61 21.93 -3.58 4.72
N ASP A 62 23.03 -3.47 3.97
CA ASP A 62 24.39 -3.65 4.47
C ASP A 62 25.01 -2.27 4.71
N SER A 63 24.86 -1.78 5.94
CA SER A 63 25.35 -0.45 6.33
C SER A 63 26.87 -0.34 6.24
N THR A 64 27.60 -1.43 6.49
CA THR A 64 29.07 -1.39 6.50
C THR A 64 29.61 -1.19 5.09
N ASN A 65 29.04 -1.91 4.11
CA ASN A 65 29.44 -1.81 2.72
C ASN A 65 28.65 -0.73 1.94
N SER A 66 27.69 -0.06 2.59
CA SER A 66 26.85 0.98 1.95
C SER A 66 26.06 0.45 0.73
N VAL A 67 25.59 -0.81 0.82
CA VAL A 67 24.85 -1.50 -0.25
C VAL A 67 23.46 -1.91 0.24
N PHE A 68 22.47 -1.80 -0.66
CA PHE A 68 21.13 -2.34 -0.47
C PHE A 68 20.96 -3.58 -1.34
N TYR A 69 20.33 -4.61 -0.80
CA TYR A 69 20.02 -5.86 -1.49
C TYR A 69 18.51 -6.13 -1.48
N THR A 70 18.04 -6.93 -2.42
CA THR A 70 16.69 -7.52 -2.42
C THR A 70 16.77 -9.04 -2.31
N LEU A 71 15.84 -9.60 -1.54
CA LEU A 71 15.68 -11.04 -1.32
C LEU A 71 14.22 -11.41 -1.58
N GLN A 72 13.97 -12.38 -2.44
CA GLN A 72 12.62 -12.83 -2.75
C GLN A 72 12.11 -13.81 -1.69
N PHE A 73 10.80 -13.78 -1.43
CA PHE A 73 10.13 -14.79 -0.60
C PHE A 73 9.92 -16.10 -1.37
N PRO A 74 9.95 -17.26 -0.68
CA PRO A 74 10.38 -17.44 0.70
C PRO A 74 11.89 -17.22 0.87
N ILE A 75 12.29 -16.65 2.00
CA ILE A 75 13.72 -16.45 2.31
C ILE A 75 14.30 -17.79 2.78
N SER A 76 15.36 -18.23 2.14
CA SER A 76 16.09 -19.47 2.41
C SER A 76 17.58 -19.26 2.16
N SER A 77 18.40 -20.24 2.54
CA SER A 77 19.85 -20.22 2.28
C SER A 77 20.20 -20.14 0.79
N ASP A 78 19.25 -20.54 -0.07
CA ASP A 78 19.41 -20.59 -1.53
C ASP A 78 18.75 -19.37 -2.22
N SER A 79 18.16 -18.45 -1.45
CA SER A 79 17.53 -17.25 -2.00
C SER A 79 18.56 -16.38 -2.72
N ILE A 80 18.24 -16.00 -3.95
CA ILE A 80 19.11 -15.15 -4.78
C ILE A 80 19.12 -13.74 -4.17
N VAL A 81 20.30 -13.34 -3.69
CA VAL A 81 20.53 -11.98 -3.19
C VAL A 81 20.91 -11.09 -4.37
N ARG A 82 20.07 -10.09 -4.67
CA ARG A 82 20.32 -9.14 -5.77
C ARG A 82 20.68 -7.78 -5.21
N ARG A 83 21.67 -7.13 -5.81
CA ARG A 83 21.98 -5.73 -5.45
C ARG A 83 20.85 -4.83 -5.93
N LEU A 84 20.27 -4.08 -5.01
CA LEU A 84 19.28 -3.05 -5.30
C LEU A 84 19.96 -1.74 -5.66
N SER A 85 20.88 -1.26 -4.82
CA SER A 85 21.50 0.06 -4.93
C SER A 85 22.82 0.12 -4.15
N GLY A 86 23.69 1.08 -4.48
CA GLY A 86 24.99 1.24 -3.84
C GLY A 86 26.09 0.44 -4.54
N ASP A 87 27.20 1.10 -4.91
CA ASP A 87 28.31 0.47 -5.61
C ASP A 87 29.23 -0.37 -4.68
N GLY A 88 29.16 -0.11 -3.36
CA GLY A 88 30.01 -0.71 -2.34
C GLY A 88 31.09 0.21 -1.78
N SER A 89 31.24 1.40 -2.38
CA SER A 89 32.18 2.42 -1.97
C SER A 89 31.50 3.42 -1.02
N ALA A 90 32.16 3.76 0.08
CA ALA A 90 31.69 4.83 0.94
C ALA A 90 31.92 6.19 0.25
N GLY A 91 30.85 6.90 -0.09
CA GLY A 91 30.92 8.15 -0.85
C GLY A 91 29.61 8.91 -0.88
N TYR A 92 29.55 9.95 -1.71
CA TYR A 92 28.35 10.75 -1.95
C TYR A 92 28.16 10.94 -3.44
N LYS A 93 27.27 10.14 -4.03
CA LYS A 93 26.97 10.25 -5.46
C LYS A 93 25.54 9.86 -5.76
N ASP A 94 24.78 10.81 -6.30
CA ASP A 94 23.44 10.59 -6.87
C ASP A 94 23.56 10.04 -8.31
N GLY A 95 22.45 9.61 -8.91
CA GLY A 95 22.40 9.16 -10.30
C GLY A 95 21.82 7.75 -10.46
N ASP A 96 22.42 6.94 -11.32
CA ASP A 96 21.98 5.56 -11.54
C ASP A 96 21.97 4.73 -10.25
N VAL A 97 20.99 3.84 -10.11
CA VAL A 97 20.73 3.09 -8.87
C VAL A 97 21.94 2.26 -8.43
N ILE A 98 22.63 1.60 -9.36
CA ILE A 98 23.73 0.69 -9.03
C ILE A 98 25.04 1.44 -8.79
N SER A 99 25.24 2.57 -9.47
CA SER A 99 26.48 3.37 -9.38
C SER A 99 26.43 4.51 -8.36
N ALA A 100 25.30 4.67 -7.66
CA ALA A 100 25.17 5.61 -6.56
C ALA A 100 26.06 5.20 -5.39
N GLU A 101 26.56 6.21 -4.66
CA GLU A 101 27.43 6.01 -3.49
C GLU A 101 26.73 6.59 -2.25
N PHE A 102 26.71 5.78 -1.19
CA PHE A 102 26.23 6.12 0.14
C PHE A 102 27.38 6.01 1.14
N ASN A 103 27.21 6.55 2.34
CA ASN A 103 28.23 6.50 3.38
C ASN A 103 27.65 6.06 4.73
N ARG A 104 27.77 4.75 4.97
CA ARG A 104 27.31 4.07 6.19
C ARG A 104 25.86 4.37 6.54
N PRO A 105 24.91 4.12 5.62
CA PRO A 105 23.50 4.40 5.85
C PRO A 105 23.01 3.73 7.14
N LYS A 106 22.24 4.45 7.96
CA LYS A 106 21.81 3.97 9.29
C LYS A 106 20.44 3.30 9.24
N SER A 107 19.51 3.84 8.48
CA SER A 107 18.16 3.31 8.40
C SER A 107 17.57 3.62 7.03
N PHE A 108 16.43 3.01 6.74
CA PHE A 108 15.67 3.32 5.56
C PHE A 108 14.18 3.13 5.81
N ALA A 109 13.36 3.77 4.99
CA ALA A 109 11.92 3.60 4.96
C ALA A 109 11.47 3.31 3.53
N VAL A 110 10.33 2.64 3.37
CA VAL A 110 9.79 2.28 2.06
C VAL A 110 8.38 2.85 1.93
N ASP A 111 8.11 3.56 0.83
CA ASP A 111 6.76 4.08 0.56
C ASP A 111 5.83 3.05 -0.10
N LEU A 112 4.58 3.45 -0.35
CA LEU A 112 3.56 2.60 -0.97
C LEU A 112 3.85 2.25 -2.44
N LYS A 113 4.82 2.91 -3.08
CA LYS A 113 5.26 2.61 -4.45
C LYS A 113 6.55 1.81 -4.48
N GLY A 114 7.12 1.51 -3.31
CA GLY A 114 8.37 0.79 -3.19
C GLY A 114 9.61 1.66 -3.43
N ASN A 115 9.50 3.00 -3.42
CA ASN A 115 10.68 3.85 -3.33
C ASN A 115 11.29 3.71 -1.94
N VAL A 116 12.61 3.84 -1.86
CA VAL A 116 13.37 3.67 -0.62
C VAL A 116 13.96 5.00 -0.21
N TYR A 117 13.65 5.45 0.99
CA TYR A 117 14.23 6.65 1.60
C TYR A 117 15.32 6.22 2.56
N VAL A 118 16.51 6.75 2.40
CA VAL A 118 17.74 6.29 3.05
C VAL A 118 18.27 7.38 3.97
N ALA A 119 18.51 7.04 5.24
CA ALA A 119 19.29 7.85 6.15
C ALA A 119 20.77 7.64 5.88
N ASP A 120 21.34 8.48 5.01
CA ASP A 120 22.73 8.45 4.60
C ASP A 120 23.60 9.16 5.65
N LYS A 121 23.89 8.40 6.72
CA LYS A 121 24.32 8.88 8.03
C LYS A 121 25.53 9.79 7.99
N ASN A 122 26.65 9.33 7.42
CA ASN A 122 27.90 10.10 7.44
C ASN A 122 27.85 11.27 6.47
N ASN A 123 26.96 11.19 5.47
CA ASN A 123 26.68 12.26 4.53
C ASN A 123 25.66 13.27 5.08
N LYS A 124 25.06 13.02 6.26
CA LYS A 124 24.03 13.86 6.90
C LYS A 124 22.89 14.21 5.93
N ALA A 125 22.49 13.23 5.13
CA ALA A 125 21.55 13.43 4.06
C ALA A 125 20.45 12.37 4.09
N ILE A 126 19.28 12.75 3.60
CA ILE A 126 18.21 11.81 3.27
C ILE A 126 18.15 11.68 1.76
N ARG A 127 18.33 10.46 1.29
CA ARG A 127 18.40 10.10 -0.13
C ARG A 127 17.17 9.28 -0.49
N LYS A 128 16.72 9.34 -1.74
CA LYS A 128 15.61 8.56 -2.27
C LYS A 128 16.12 7.69 -3.41
N ILE A 129 15.90 6.38 -3.30
CA ILE A 129 16.09 5.40 -4.38
C ILE A 129 14.73 5.17 -5.03
N SER A 130 14.66 5.38 -6.34
CA SER A 130 13.46 5.18 -7.14
C SER A 130 13.81 4.48 -8.47
N SER A 131 12.80 4.17 -9.27
CA SER A 131 13.03 3.67 -10.64
C SER A 131 13.82 4.64 -11.53
N ASN A 132 13.84 5.93 -11.18
CA ASN A 132 14.53 6.97 -11.95
C ASN A 132 15.98 7.19 -11.49
N GLY A 133 16.44 6.45 -10.49
CA GLY A 133 17.76 6.64 -9.87
C GLY A 133 17.69 7.06 -8.40
N VAL A 134 18.86 7.42 -7.88
CA VAL A 134 19.09 7.96 -6.54
C VAL A 134 19.15 9.49 -6.61
N THR A 135 18.38 10.14 -5.74
CA THR A 135 18.34 11.61 -5.61
C THR A 135 18.38 12.02 -4.15
N THR A 136 18.99 13.16 -3.84
CA THR A 136 18.93 13.75 -2.49
C THR A 136 17.66 14.56 -2.28
N ILE A 137 16.97 14.33 -1.14
CA ILE A 137 15.77 15.10 -0.75
C ILE A 137 16.05 16.09 0.38
N VAL A 138 17.00 15.78 1.28
CA VAL A 138 17.44 16.66 2.38
C VAL A 138 18.93 16.46 2.58
N GLY A 139 19.68 17.54 2.83
CA GLY A 139 21.09 17.49 3.17
C GLY A 139 21.69 18.89 3.28
N ASP A 140 22.82 19.00 3.96
CA ASP A 140 23.57 20.26 4.06
C ASP A 140 24.55 20.38 2.88
N PHE A 141 24.20 21.22 1.90
CA PHE A 141 25.05 21.50 0.74
C PHE A 141 25.79 22.82 0.96
N SER A 142 26.86 22.77 1.75
CA SER A 142 27.80 23.88 1.80
C SER A 142 28.66 23.90 0.53
N GLU A 143 28.30 24.82 -0.36
CA GLU A 143 29.00 25.28 -1.58
C GLU A 143 28.77 24.54 -2.92
N LYS A 144 28.20 25.31 -3.88
CA LYS A 144 28.16 25.14 -5.36
C LYS A 144 27.04 24.33 -6.02
N SER A 145 25.79 24.47 -5.60
CA SER A 145 24.65 24.24 -6.51
C SER A 145 23.52 25.23 -6.28
N SER A 146 23.75 26.48 -6.69
CA SER A 146 22.69 27.46 -6.83
C SER A 146 22.00 27.26 -8.17
N ARG A 147 20.67 27.08 -8.09
CA ARG A 147 19.64 27.21 -9.13
C ARG A 147 19.34 25.95 -9.95
N LYS A 148 18.39 25.18 -9.44
CA LYS A 148 17.11 24.97 -10.13
C LYS A 148 16.01 24.64 -9.10
N ASN A 149 15.07 25.58 -8.99
CA ASN A 149 13.69 25.46 -8.52
C ASN A 149 13.43 24.85 -7.13
N GLY A 150 13.18 25.74 -6.17
CA GLY A 150 12.07 25.62 -5.21
C GLY A 150 12.04 24.40 -4.30
N LEU A 151 12.66 24.57 -3.12
CA LEU A 151 12.42 23.83 -1.88
C LEU A 151 12.95 22.38 -1.84
N SER A 152 14.24 22.25 -1.58
CA SER A 152 14.74 21.21 -0.66
C SER A 152 15.54 21.96 0.38
N GLN A 153 14.98 22.01 1.58
CA GLN A 153 15.43 22.84 2.68
C GLN A 153 16.80 22.34 3.14
N ASN A 154 17.78 23.24 3.22
CA ASN A 154 19.02 23.01 3.97
C ASN A 154 18.64 22.76 5.43
N VAL A 155 18.33 21.51 5.77
CA VAL A 155 18.14 21.07 7.15
C VAL A 155 19.46 20.44 7.57
N SER A 156 20.09 21.04 8.59
CA SER A 156 21.28 20.46 9.20
C SER A 156 20.86 19.24 10.02
N LEU A 157 20.97 18.06 9.43
CA LEU A 157 20.78 16.80 10.12
C LEU A 157 22.05 16.41 10.87
N SER A 158 21.91 15.75 12.00
CA SER A 158 23.05 15.13 12.67
C SER A 158 23.54 13.90 11.89
N ASN A 159 24.58 13.25 12.38
CA ASN A 159 25.00 11.93 11.88
C ASN A 159 24.37 10.78 12.70
N ASP A 160 23.30 11.04 13.44
CA ASP A 160 22.55 10.01 14.14
C ASP A 160 21.04 10.27 14.04
N PHE A 161 20.44 9.73 12.99
CA PHE A 161 19.01 9.89 12.73
C PHE A 161 18.38 8.65 12.09
N GLU A 162 17.08 8.50 12.28
CA GLU A 162 16.28 7.39 11.78
C GLU A 162 15.04 7.86 11.04
N LEU A 163 14.56 7.05 10.08
CA LEU A 163 13.43 7.38 9.22
C LEU A 163 12.25 6.45 9.47
N ALA A 164 11.05 7.03 9.47
CA ALA A 164 9.79 6.30 9.41
C ALA A 164 8.88 6.92 8.33
N PHE A 165 8.41 6.12 7.39
CA PHE A 165 7.38 6.55 6.44
C PHE A 165 6.00 6.39 7.08
N ILE A 166 5.21 7.46 7.06
CA ILE A 166 3.85 7.48 7.60
C ILE A 166 2.86 7.71 6.44
N PRO A 167 2.21 6.66 5.92
CA PRO A 167 1.30 6.77 4.79
C PRO A 167 0.17 7.78 5.02
N GLY A 168 -0.41 7.80 6.23
CA GLY A 168 -1.52 8.69 6.58
C GLY A 168 -1.17 10.18 6.61
N LEU A 169 0.12 10.52 6.73
CA LEU A 169 0.61 11.91 6.68
C LEU A 169 1.24 12.27 5.33
N CYS A 170 1.42 11.29 4.44
CA CYS A 170 2.24 11.46 3.23
C CYS A 170 3.60 12.10 3.56
N ALA A 171 4.26 11.59 4.60
CA ALA A 171 5.49 12.20 5.12
C ALA A 171 6.47 11.17 5.66
N LEU A 172 7.74 11.56 5.69
CA LEU A 172 8.76 10.92 6.51
C LEU A 172 8.82 11.64 7.85
N LEU A 173 8.82 10.88 8.94
CA LEU A 173 9.27 11.36 10.23
C LEU A 173 10.74 10.97 10.42
N VAL A 174 11.54 11.95 10.83
CA VAL A 174 12.96 11.79 11.11
C VAL A 174 13.17 11.99 12.59
N SER A 175 13.64 10.98 13.29
CA SER A 175 14.13 11.15 14.66
C SER A 175 15.60 11.54 14.57
N ASP A 176 15.93 12.79 14.88
CA ASP A 176 17.31 13.27 14.97
C ASP A 176 17.75 13.24 16.44
N HIS A 177 18.52 12.23 16.80
CA HIS A 177 18.83 11.95 18.20
C HIS A 177 19.77 12.98 18.81
N MET A 178 20.75 13.47 18.04
CA MET A 178 21.72 14.44 18.56
C MET A 178 21.14 15.84 18.67
N HIS A 179 20.27 16.24 17.74
CA HIS A 179 19.55 17.50 17.87
C HIS A 179 18.35 17.41 18.80
N GLN A 180 17.93 16.19 19.21
CA GLN A 180 16.75 15.94 20.04
C GLN A 180 15.46 16.47 19.40
N LEU A 181 15.38 16.38 18.07
CA LEU A 181 14.26 16.89 17.28
C LEU A 181 13.60 15.76 16.51
N ILE A 182 12.31 15.95 16.21
CA ILE A 182 11.60 15.15 15.22
C ILE A 182 11.30 16.07 14.05
N HIS A 183 11.80 15.71 12.86
CA HIS A 183 11.48 16.44 11.64
C HIS A 183 10.38 15.72 10.87
N GLN A 184 9.41 16.47 10.36
CA GLN A 184 8.45 15.97 9.37
C GLN A 184 8.88 16.48 7.99
N ILE A 185 9.09 15.55 7.07
CA ILE A 185 9.38 15.86 5.67
C ILE A 185 8.17 15.42 4.86
N ASN A 186 7.39 16.40 4.41
CA ASN A 186 6.26 16.14 3.52
C ASN A 186 6.79 15.60 2.19
N LEU A 187 6.26 14.47 1.76
CA LEU A 187 6.59 13.86 0.49
C LEU A 187 5.69 14.44 -0.61
N LYS A 188 6.06 14.15 -1.85
CA LYS A 188 5.24 14.52 -2.99
C LYS A 188 4.03 13.58 -3.07
N GLU A 189 2.89 14.09 -3.52
CA GLU A 189 1.64 13.32 -3.58
C GLU A 189 1.78 12.06 -4.44
N GLU A 190 2.59 12.11 -5.51
CA GLU A 190 2.86 10.95 -6.35
C GLU A 190 3.62 9.83 -5.63
N ASP A 191 4.29 10.08 -4.50
CA ASP A 191 5.01 9.06 -3.71
C ASP A 191 4.10 8.40 -2.68
N CYS A 192 2.96 9.04 -2.36
CA CYS A 192 2.01 8.58 -1.35
C CYS A 192 0.77 7.92 -1.93
N THR A 193 0.49 8.16 -3.22
CA THR A 193 -0.64 7.54 -3.91
C THR A 193 -0.23 6.17 -4.46
N PHE A 194 -0.96 5.12 -4.05
CA PHE A 194 -0.89 3.84 -4.73
C PHE A 194 -1.46 4.02 -6.13
N GLY A 195 -0.75 3.58 -7.17
CA GLY A 195 -1.11 3.80 -8.58
C GLY A 195 -2.62 3.65 -8.82
N SER A 196 -3.28 4.77 -9.08
CA SER A 196 -4.71 4.83 -9.32
C SER A 196 -5.00 4.41 -10.76
N ASN A 197 -5.09 3.10 -10.97
CA ASN A 197 -6.04 2.54 -11.95
C ASN A 197 -7.29 1.98 -11.23
N SER A 198 -7.61 2.50 -10.05
CA SER A 198 -8.78 2.11 -9.27
C SER A 198 -9.98 3.01 -9.58
N GLY A 199 -10.71 2.68 -10.64
CA GLY A 199 -12.19 2.69 -10.72
C GLY A 199 -12.98 4.01 -10.68
N LEU A 200 -12.53 5.08 -10.02
CA LEU A 200 -13.36 6.29 -9.86
C LEU A 200 -13.39 7.18 -11.12
N GLY A 201 -12.28 7.24 -11.87
CA GLY A 201 -12.24 7.94 -13.16
C GLY A 201 -13.09 7.24 -14.24
N ALA A 202 -13.11 5.90 -14.22
CA ALA A 202 -13.98 5.14 -15.10
C ALA A 202 -15.46 5.35 -14.72
N ALA A 203 -15.81 5.24 -13.44
CA ALA A 203 -17.19 5.41 -12.98
C ALA A 203 -17.76 6.80 -13.33
N MET A 204 -16.97 7.88 -13.21
CA MET A 204 -17.40 9.23 -13.58
C MET A 204 -17.62 9.41 -15.10
N ILE A 205 -16.84 8.74 -15.95
CA ILE A 205 -17.02 8.81 -17.41
C ILE A 205 -18.28 8.05 -17.83
N TRP A 206 -18.55 6.89 -17.20
CA TRP A 206 -19.75 6.10 -17.49
C TRP A 206 -21.04 6.80 -17.01
N THR A 207 -21.03 7.45 -15.84
CA THR A 207 -22.23 8.14 -15.32
C THR A 207 -22.57 9.38 -16.15
N LEU A 208 -21.57 10.15 -16.58
CA LEU A 208 -21.78 11.28 -17.47
C LEU A 208 -22.24 10.84 -18.88
N GLY A 209 -21.69 9.74 -19.41
CA GLY A 209 -22.10 9.17 -20.69
C GLY A 209 -23.54 8.64 -20.70
N LEU A 210 -23.93 7.88 -19.67
CA LEU A 210 -25.30 7.37 -19.49
C LEU A 210 -26.29 8.51 -19.23
N GLY A 211 -25.91 9.50 -18.40
CA GLY A 211 -26.74 10.67 -18.11
C GLY A 211 -27.01 11.52 -19.36
N LEU A 212 -25.99 11.77 -20.17
CA LEU A 212 -26.12 12.55 -21.42
C LEU A 212 -26.93 11.79 -22.47
N SER A 213 -26.76 10.47 -22.58
CA SER A 213 -27.55 9.62 -23.49
C SER A 213 -29.04 9.62 -23.13
N CYS A 214 -29.37 9.54 -21.84
CA CYS A 214 -30.76 9.57 -21.36
C CYS A 214 -31.43 10.93 -21.62
N LEU A 215 -30.71 12.03 -21.38
CA LEU A 215 -31.20 13.39 -21.67
C LEU A 215 -31.43 13.60 -23.17
N LEU A 216 -30.51 13.17 -24.03
CA LEU A 216 -30.68 13.23 -25.48
C LEU A 216 -31.87 12.39 -25.95
N GLY A 217 -32.04 11.17 -25.42
CA GLY A 217 -33.17 10.31 -25.72
C GLY A 217 -34.52 10.93 -25.33
N LEU A 218 -34.59 11.60 -24.17
CA LEU A 218 -35.79 12.27 -23.69
C LEU A 218 -36.13 13.50 -24.54
N VAL A 219 -35.13 14.30 -24.92
CA VAL A 219 -35.32 15.46 -25.80
C VAL A 219 -35.77 15.04 -27.21
N ILE A 220 -35.15 14.00 -27.78
CA ILE A 220 -35.55 13.46 -29.09
C ILE A 220 -36.96 12.86 -29.02
N GLY A 221 -37.30 12.12 -27.95
CA GLY A 221 -38.64 11.56 -27.76
C GLY A 221 -39.74 12.63 -27.67
N ILE A 222 -39.49 13.73 -26.95
CA ILE A 222 -40.43 14.86 -26.88
C ILE A 222 -40.51 15.58 -28.24
N ALA A 223 -39.39 15.74 -28.94
CA ALA A 223 -39.37 16.39 -30.26
C ALA A 223 -40.16 15.56 -31.29
N VAL A 224 -39.89 14.26 -31.39
CA VAL A 224 -40.58 13.35 -32.33
C VAL A 224 -42.05 13.14 -31.95
N GLY A 225 -42.37 13.08 -30.65
CA GLY A 225 -43.76 12.99 -30.17
C GLY A 225 -44.64 14.17 -30.57
N ARG A 226 -44.06 15.34 -30.85
CA ARG A 226 -44.79 16.51 -31.40
C ARG A 226 -45.00 16.47 -32.91
N TYR A 227 -44.32 15.56 -33.63
CA TYR A 227 -44.45 15.39 -35.08
C TYR A 227 -45.27 14.15 -35.47
N LEU A 228 -45.68 13.31 -34.52
CA LEU A 228 -46.64 12.24 -34.76
C LEU A 228 -48.06 12.81 -34.77
N ILE A 229 -48.54 13.15 -35.96
CA ILE A 229 -49.95 13.46 -36.22
C ILE A 229 -50.78 12.21 -35.88
N PRO A 230 -51.81 12.29 -35.00
CA PRO A 230 -52.74 11.18 -34.83
C PRO A 230 -53.52 11.02 -36.14
N ASN A 231 -53.31 9.93 -36.86
CA ASN A 231 -54.19 9.57 -37.97
C ASN A 231 -55.57 9.23 -37.40
N THR A 232 -56.49 10.18 -37.44
CA THR A 232 -57.92 9.95 -37.27
C THR A 232 -58.45 9.22 -38.51
N GLY A 233 -58.44 7.89 -38.44
CA GLY A 233 -59.17 7.03 -39.37
C GLY A 233 -60.67 7.29 -39.25
N ARG A 234 -61.25 7.66 -40.39
CA ARG A 234 -62.66 7.96 -40.65
C ARG A 234 -63.60 6.83 -40.20
N PHE A 235 -64.62 7.17 -39.40
CA PHE A 235 -65.79 6.32 -39.17
C PHE A 235 -66.64 6.25 -40.45
N GLU A 236 -66.91 5.05 -40.93
CA GLU A 236 -68.02 4.71 -41.86
C GLU A 236 -68.78 3.52 -41.23
N PRO A 237 -70.12 3.48 -41.27
CA PRO A 237 -70.92 2.56 -40.46
C PRO A 237 -71.09 1.17 -41.10
N LEU A 238 -71.26 0.17 -40.23
CA LEU A 238 -71.48 -1.26 -40.48
C LEU A 238 -72.56 -1.59 -41.54
N PRO A 239 -72.47 -2.79 -42.14
CA PRO A 239 -73.67 -3.58 -42.33
C PRO A 239 -73.57 -5.00 -41.73
N PHE A 240 -74.63 -5.30 -40.98
CA PHE A 240 -75.30 -6.59 -40.84
C PHE A 240 -74.70 -7.70 -39.97
N CYS A 241 -75.39 -7.91 -38.85
CA CYS A 241 -75.39 -9.13 -38.07
C CYS A 241 -76.12 -10.23 -38.88
N HIS A 242 -75.55 -11.43 -38.93
CA HIS A 242 -76.32 -12.65 -39.16
C HIS A 242 -76.06 -13.59 -37.98
N ASP A 243 -77.09 -13.77 -37.16
CA ASP A 243 -77.20 -14.91 -36.25
C ASP A 243 -77.25 -16.19 -37.07
N MET A 244 -76.44 -17.19 -36.70
CA MET A 244 -76.77 -18.61 -36.88
C MET A 244 -76.13 -19.46 -35.77
N GLU A 245 -77.02 -19.92 -34.91
CA GLU A 245 -77.19 -21.26 -34.35
C GLU A 245 -76.00 -22.08 -33.82
N ALA A 246 -76.17 -22.48 -32.55
CA ALA A 246 -75.39 -23.49 -31.85
C ALA A 246 -75.74 -24.92 -32.32
N LEU A 247 -74.73 -25.78 -32.42
CA LEU A 247 -74.85 -27.23 -32.58
C LEU A 247 -73.75 -27.93 -31.76
N PRO A 248 -73.92 -29.21 -31.39
CA PRO A 248 -74.17 -29.58 -30.00
C PRO A 248 -72.98 -30.27 -29.32
N ASN A 249 -73.00 -30.24 -27.99
CA ASN A 249 -72.16 -31.08 -27.15
C ASN A 249 -72.53 -32.56 -27.31
N THR A 250 -71.53 -33.40 -27.58
CA THR A 250 -71.54 -34.86 -27.31
C THR A 250 -70.17 -35.18 -26.71
N SER A 251 -70.08 -35.20 -25.37
CA SER A 251 -70.05 -36.41 -24.52
C SER A 251 -68.83 -37.31 -24.73
N GLY A 252 -67.93 -37.36 -23.73
CA GLY A 252 -66.85 -38.35 -23.68
C GLY A 252 -65.74 -38.04 -22.67
N GLU A 253 -66.10 -38.06 -21.39
CA GLU A 253 -65.29 -38.45 -20.22
C GLU A 253 -63.80 -38.05 -20.05
N SER A 254 -63.57 -37.53 -18.84
CA SER A 254 -62.52 -37.90 -17.88
C SER A 254 -61.23 -37.07 -17.83
N SER A 255 -61.12 -36.43 -16.65
CA SER A 255 -59.92 -36.37 -15.81
C SER A 255 -58.81 -35.39 -16.17
N SER A 256 -58.84 -34.30 -15.41
CA SER A 256 -57.73 -33.75 -14.62
C SER A 256 -56.51 -33.17 -15.35
N ASP A 257 -56.30 -31.89 -15.05
CA ASP A 257 -55.01 -31.22 -14.95
C ASP A 257 -54.24 -31.03 -16.26
N THR A 258 -54.33 -29.81 -16.79
CA THR A 258 -53.25 -28.82 -16.67
C THR A 258 -51.89 -29.38 -17.10
N LEU A 259 -51.39 -28.92 -18.25
CA LEU A 259 -50.07 -28.33 -18.39
C LEU A 259 -49.72 -28.06 -19.88
N LEU A 260 -49.28 -26.82 -20.11
CA LEU A 260 -48.30 -26.43 -21.12
C LEU A 260 -48.77 -26.29 -22.58
N ARG A 261 -49.25 -25.07 -22.87
CA ARG A 261 -48.69 -24.16 -23.89
C ARG A 261 -48.05 -24.85 -25.12
N GLN A 262 -48.88 -25.34 -26.04
CA GLN A 262 -48.76 -24.88 -27.44
C GLN A 262 -49.47 -23.52 -27.49
N GLN A 263 -49.05 -22.48 -28.20
CA GLN A 263 -48.75 -22.44 -29.62
C GLN A 263 -48.20 -21.01 -29.84
N LYS A 264 -46.95 -20.85 -30.30
CA LYS A 264 -46.60 -20.67 -31.71
C LYS A 264 -47.10 -19.33 -32.28
N ARG A 265 -46.10 -18.48 -32.53
CA ARG A 265 -45.87 -17.68 -33.75
C ARG A 265 -46.99 -16.74 -34.24
N SER A 266 -46.50 -15.52 -34.48
CA SER A 266 -46.74 -14.71 -35.69
C SER A 266 -48.13 -14.11 -35.81
N CYS A 267 -48.22 -12.81 -35.49
CA CYS A 267 -48.13 -11.74 -36.48
C CYS A 267 -47.71 -10.44 -35.79
#